data_AF-A0A8I2CWI5-F1
#
_entry.id   AF-A0A8I2CWI5-F1
#
_cell.length_a   1.000
_cell.length_b   1.000
_cell.length_c   1.000
_cell.angle_alpha   90.00
_cell.angle_beta   90.00
_cell.angle_gamma   90.00
#
_symmetry.space_group_name_H-M   'P 1'
#
loop_
_entity.id
_entity.type
_entity.pdbx_description
1 polymer ?
#
loop_
_entity_poly.entity_id
_entity_poly.type
_entity_poly.pdbx_seq_one_letter_code
_entity_poly.pdbx_strand_id
1 'polypeptide(L)'
;MKTTIQIPDVHFEEVRMLARQENTTMKVIIEEGLRRIISERKRRSHFKLRKVTFKGKGLQPHLAGTSWDQILQVSYEGRGA
;
A
#
# COMPACT_ATOMS: atom_id res chain seq x y z
N MET A 1 -18.41 -18.73 8.21
CA MET A 1 -18.04 -20.14 7.95
C MET A 1 -17.19 -20.66 9.10
N LYS A 2 -17.17 -21.97 9.37
CA LYS A 2 -16.26 -22.57 10.34
C LYS A 2 -14.94 -22.90 9.61
N THR A 3 -13.83 -22.42 10.15
CA THR A 3 -12.50 -22.62 9.59
C THR A 3 -11.58 -23.13 10.68
N THR A 4 -10.79 -24.15 10.36
CA THR A 4 -9.75 -24.67 11.25
C THR A 4 -8.40 -24.14 10.75
N ILE A 5 -7.64 -23.52 11.64
CA ILE A 5 -6.30 -22.99 11.35
C ILE A 5 -5.31 -23.60 12.35
N GLN A 6 -4.08 -23.85 11.91
CA GLN A 6 -3.00 -24.25 12.81
C GLN A 6 -2.30 -23.00 13.32
N ILE A 7 -2.17 -22.87 14.64
CA ILE A 7 -1.42 -21.80 15.29
C ILE A 7 -0.51 -22.40 16.36
N PRO A 8 0.68 -21.81 16.61
CA PRO A 8 1.53 -22.22 17.73
C PRO A 8 0.81 -22.07 19.07
N ASP A 9 1.07 -22.99 20.00
CA ASP A 9 0.44 -23.00 21.34
C ASP A 9 0.65 -21.70 22.11
N VAL A 10 1.83 -21.09 21.97
CA VAL A 10 2.17 -19.80 22.60
C VAL A 10 1.19 -18.71 22.16
N HIS A 11 0.90 -18.61 20.87
CA HIS A 11 -0.06 -17.63 20.35
C HIS A 11 -1.51 -17.97 20.73
N PHE A 12 -1.85 -19.26 20.82
CA PHE A 12 -3.17 -19.68 21.27
C PHE A 12 -3.45 -19.19 22.69
N GLU A 13 -2.51 -19.41 23.62
CA GLU A 13 -2.68 -19.00 25.03
C GLU A 13 -2.67 -17.48 25.19
N GLU A 14 -1.81 -16.75 24.47
CA GLU A 14 -1.82 -15.28 24.47
C GLU A 14 -3.18 -14.71 24.03
N VAL A 15 -3.71 -15.18 22.90
CA VAL A 15 -5.01 -14.70 22.37
C VAL A 15 -6.15 -15.09 23.32
N ARG A 16 -6.07 -16.26 23.95
CA ARG A 16 -7.06 -16.72 24.94
C ARG A 16 -7.05 -15.85 26.20
N MET A 17 -5.88 -15.50 26.71
CA MET A 17 -5.74 -14.58 27.84
C MET A 17 -6.29 -13.19 27.51
N LEU A 18 -5.93 -12.64 26.35
CA LEU A 18 -6.42 -11.35 25.89
C LEU A 18 -7.96 -11.33 25.77
N ALA A 19 -8.53 -12.38 25.19
CA ALA A 19 -9.99 -12.50 25.08
C ALA A 19 -10.69 -12.47 26.44
N ARG A 20 -10.11 -13.13 27.46
CA ARG A 20 -10.64 -13.12 28.82
C ARG A 20 -10.55 -11.74 29.46
N GLN A 21 -9.40 -11.08 29.32
CA GLN A 21 -9.17 -9.74 29.87
C GLN A 21 -10.14 -8.71 29.28
N GLU A 22 -10.42 -8.80 27.99
CA GLU A 22 -11.31 -7.88 27.28
C GLU A 22 -12.78 -8.30 27.31
N ASN A 23 -13.15 -9.37 28.05
CA ASN A 23 -14.50 -9.94 28.08
C ASN A 23 -15.07 -10.23 26.67
N THR A 24 -14.21 -10.71 25.77
CA THR A 24 -14.54 -11.05 24.38
C THR A 24 -14.22 -12.51 24.08
N THR A 25 -14.30 -12.90 22.81
CA THR A 25 -13.95 -14.25 22.35
C THR A 25 -12.71 -14.22 21.46
N MET A 26 -11.95 -15.32 21.46
CA MET A 26 -10.80 -15.47 20.54
C MET A 26 -11.21 -15.25 19.08
N LYS A 27 -12.43 -15.66 18.71
CA LYS A 27 -12.99 -15.44 17.37
C LYS A 27 -13.03 -13.96 17.00
N VAL A 28 -13.48 -13.10 17.91
CA VAL A 28 -13.56 -11.65 17.67
C VAL A 28 -12.17 -11.05 17.47
N ILE A 29 -11.21 -11.40 18.34
CA ILE A 29 -9.82 -10.92 18.22
C ILE A 29 -9.20 -11.35 16.87
N ILE A 30 -9.41 -12.61 16.47
CA ILE A 30 -8.90 -13.12 15.19
C ILE A 30 -9.56 -12.39 14.01
N GLU A 31 -10.87 -12.19 14.05
CA GLU A 31 -11.60 -11.49 12.98
C GLU A 31 -11.15 -10.02 12.85
N GLU A 32 -10.90 -9.33 13.96
CA GLU A 32 -10.38 -7.97 13.98
C GLU A 32 -8.97 -7.88 13.42
N GLY A 33 -8.08 -8.77 13.84
CA GLY A 33 -6.71 -8.86 13.33
C GLY A 33 -6.68 -9.12 11.81
N LEU A 34 -7.49 -10.06 11.33
CA LEU A 34 -7.62 -10.33 9.90
C LEU A 34 -8.15 -9.12 9.13
N ARG A 35 -9.19 -8.45 9.65
CA ARG A 35 -9.75 -7.25 9.01
C ARG A 35 -8.70 -6.14 8.90
N ARG A 36 -7.93 -5.91 9.96
CA ARG A 36 -6.87 -4.90 9.99
C ARG A 36 -5.76 -5.21 8.98
N ILE A 37 -5.22 -6.43 8.98
CA ILE A 37 -4.15 -6.83 8.06
C ILE A 37 -4.61 -6.75 6.61
N ILE A 38 -5.83 -7.19 6.30
CA ILE A 38 -6.39 -7.08 4.94
C ILE A 38 -6.52 -5.62 4.52
N SER A 39 -7.01 -4.74 5.40
CA SER A 39 -7.13 -3.31 5.13
C SER A 39 -5.77 -2.66 4.89
N GLU A 40 -4.78 -2.95 5.74
CA GLU A 40 -3.41 -2.45 5.60
C GLU A 40 -2.77 -2.92 4.29
N ARG A 41 -2.91 -4.19 3.93
CA ARG A 41 -2.40 -4.73 2.66
C ARG A 41 -3.11 -4.13 1.44
N LYS A 42 -4.42 -3.89 1.51
CA LYS A 42 -5.17 -3.18 0.45
C LYS A 42 -4.73 -1.73 0.30
N ARG A 43 -4.40 -1.05 1.41
CA ARG A 43 -3.88 0.32 1.42
C ARG A 43 -2.48 0.42 0.85
N ARG A 44 -1.64 -0.62 1.00
CA ARG A 44 -0.36 -0.77 0.29
C ARG A 44 -0.57 -1.08 -1.20
N SER A 45 -1.53 -0.41 -1.86
CA SER A 45 -1.59 -0.44 -3.31
C SER A 45 -0.35 0.28 -3.85
N HIS A 46 0.20 -0.23 -4.95
CA HIS A 46 1.31 0.42 -5.64
C HIS A 46 0.98 1.90 -5.84
N PHE A 47 1.96 2.76 -5.57
CA PHE A 47 1.81 4.19 -5.85
C PHE A 47 1.41 4.35 -7.31
N LYS A 48 0.16 4.79 -7.53
CA LYS A 48 -0.33 5.16 -8.85
C LYS A 48 -0.25 6.67 -8.92
N LEU A 49 0.79 7.19 -9.57
CA LEU A 49 0.86 8.62 -9.88
C LEU A 49 -0.40 8.99 -10.67
N ARG A 50 -1.29 9.79 -10.07
CA ARG A 50 -2.46 10.29 -10.79
C ARG A 50 -1.94 11.05 -12.00
N LYS A 51 -2.43 10.71 -13.20
CA LYS A 51 -2.12 11.49 -14.41
C LYS A 51 -2.67 12.90 -14.20
N VAL A 52 -1.78 13.86 -13.98
CA VAL A 52 -2.11 15.28 -13.89
C VAL A 52 -1.46 15.94 -15.10
N THR A 53 -2.28 16.48 -16.01
CA THR A 53 -1.80 17.26 -17.15
C THR A 53 -1.97 18.73 -16.84
N PHE A 54 -0.92 19.51 -16.98
CA PHE A 54 -0.98 20.96 -16.87
C PHE A 54 -1.16 21.57 -18.27
N LYS A 55 -2.29 22.24 -18.51
CA LYS A 55 -2.63 22.99 -19.74
C LYS A 55 -2.05 22.39 -21.04
N GLY A 56 -2.51 21.20 -21.44
CA GLY A 56 -2.06 20.55 -22.69
C GLY A 56 -2.60 19.13 -22.88
N LYS A 57 -2.32 18.53 -24.05
CA LYS A 57 -2.71 17.14 -24.42
C LYS A 57 -1.55 16.13 -24.33
N GLY A 58 -0.43 16.47 -23.72
CA GLY A 58 0.75 15.59 -23.64
C GLY A 58 2.05 16.37 -23.50
N LEU A 59 3.15 15.76 -23.96
CA LEU A 59 4.46 16.42 -24.06
C LEU A 59 4.41 17.60 -25.04
N GLN A 60 5.31 18.57 -24.86
CA GLN A 60 5.48 19.65 -25.83
C GLN A 60 5.94 19.07 -27.17
N PRO A 61 5.49 19.59 -28.33
CA PRO A 61 5.74 18.99 -29.63
C PRO A 61 7.22 18.72 -29.95
N HIS A 62 8.14 19.57 -29.48
CA HIS A 62 9.58 19.40 -29.70
C HIS A 62 10.23 18.32 -28.82
N LEU A 63 9.50 17.77 -27.85
CA LEU A 63 9.90 16.64 -27.01
C LEU A 63 9.17 15.35 -27.41
N ALA A 64 8.32 15.39 -28.44
CA ALA A 64 7.64 14.20 -28.91
C ALA A 64 8.64 13.29 -29.64
N GLY A 65 8.87 12.08 -29.11
CA GLY A 65 9.78 11.10 -29.70
C GLY A 65 11.25 11.27 -29.33
N THR A 66 11.59 12.19 -28.43
CA THR A 66 12.95 12.31 -27.88
C THR A 66 13.24 11.21 -26.86
N SER A 67 14.53 10.93 -26.67
CA SER A 67 14.98 10.00 -25.63
C SER A 67 14.78 10.59 -24.23
N TRP A 68 14.77 9.72 -23.22
CA TRP A 68 14.67 10.15 -21.83
C TRP A 68 15.81 11.10 -21.41
N ASP A 69 17.04 10.82 -21.85
CA ASP A 69 18.21 11.63 -21.52
C ASP A 69 18.09 13.07 -22.03
N GLN A 70 17.53 13.26 -23.23
CA GLN A 70 17.27 14.58 -23.79
C GLN A 70 16.21 15.35 -23.01
N ILE A 71 15.13 14.67 -22.59
CA ILE A 71 14.08 15.28 -21.74
C ILE A 71 14.69 15.73 -20.41
N LEU A 72 15.55 14.90 -19.81
CA LEU A 72 16.23 15.21 -18.56
C LEU A 72 17.13 16.44 -18.72
N GLN A 73 17.95 16.49 -19.77
CA GLN A 73 18.86 17.61 -20.03
C GLN A 73 18.10 18.95 -20.16
N VAL A 74 17.04 18.99 -20.97
CA VAL A 74 16.21 20.20 -21.16
C VAL A 74 15.54 20.63 -19.84
N SER A 75 15.15 19.68 -18.98
CA SER A 75 14.49 19.99 -17.71
C SER A 75 15.39 20.73 -16.70
N TYR A 76 16.71 20.56 -16.80
CA TYR A 76 17.71 21.17 -15.92
C TYR A 76 18.51 22.30 -16.60
N GLU A 77 18.16 22.66 -17.84
CA GLU A 77 18.79 23.76 -18.56
C GLU A 77 18.70 25.06 -17.74
N GLY A 78 19.85 25.74 -17.57
CA GLY A 78 19.96 26.97 -16.79
C GLY A 78 19.83 26.81 -15.26
N ARG A 79 19.79 25.59 -14.72
CA ARG A 79 19.70 25.31 -13.27
C ARG A 79 20.91 24.56 -12.70
N GLY A 80 22.07 24.75 -13.31
CA GLY A 80 23.36 24.22 -12.84
C GLY A 80 23.89 23.07 -13.71
N ALA A 81 24.13 23.37 -14.99
CA ALA A 81 25.10 22.62 -15.78
C ALA A 81 26.52 23.14 -15.47
#